data_AF-A0A3M1KJ87-F1
#
_entry.id   AF-A0A3M1KJ87-F1
#
_cell.length_a   1.000
_cell.length_b   1.000
_cell.length_c   1.000
_cell.angle_alpha   90.00
_cell.angle_beta   90.00
_cell.angle_gamma   90.00
#
_symmetry.space_group_name_H-M   'P 1'
#
loop_
_entity.id
_entity.type
_entity.pdbx_description
1 polymer ?
#
loop_
_entity_poly.entity_id
_entity_poly.type
_entity_poly.pdbx_seq_one_letter_code
_entity_poly.pdbx_strand_id
1 'polypeptide(L)'
;RLDRRVADDGLEILGMRFTGDRLCPPERFDELERRYGDRFLRIDIDSSPGNPWGYPLWAHSVLTVHYDDAPDTPTRRAWETMLTFLRRRLNDNDEPKGTTA
;
A
#
# COMPACT_ATOMS: atom_id res chain seq x y z
N ARG A 1 13.19 9.42 12.23
CA ARG A 1 12.15 10.36 11.73
C ARG A 1 10.79 9.69 11.55
N LEU A 2 10.71 8.49 10.95
CA LEU A 2 9.44 7.81 10.71
C LEU A 2 8.73 7.42 12.02
N ASP A 3 9.44 6.79 12.96
CA ASP A 3 8.85 6.35 14.25
C ASP A 3 8.18 7.50 15.01
N ARG A 4 8.86 8.64 15.09
CA ARG A 4 8.32 9.84 15.71
C ARG A 4 7.02 10.29 15.05
N ARG A 5 6.94 10.28 13.71
CA ARG A 5 5.72 10.68 13.00
C ARG A 5 4.59 9.68 13.16
N VAL A 6 4.90 8.39 13.25
CA VAL A 6 3.90 7.36 13.52
C VAL A 6 3.34 7.50 14.93
N ALA A 7 4.22 7.73 15.92
CA ALA A 7 3.83 7.89 17.32
C ALA A 7 3.09 9.22 17.59
N ASP A 8 3.62 10.34 17.08
CA ASP A 8 3.18 11.67 17.48
C ASP A 8 2.14 12.26 16.51
N ASP A 9 2.30 12.02 15.19
CA ASP A 9 1.44 12.62 14.15
C ASP A 9 0.36 11.64 13.66
N GLY A 10 0.27 10.44 14.26
CA GLY A 10 -0.62 9.37 13.82
C GLY A 10 -0.38 8.96 12.36
N LEU A 11 0.87 9.01 11.89
CA LEU A 11 1.22 8.64 10.52
C LEU A 11 0.94 7.15 10.27
N GLU A 12 0.27 6.88 9.15
CA GLU A 12 0.10 5.54 8.60
C GLU A 12 1.04 5.33 7.40
N ILE A 13 1.40 4.08 7.16
CA ILE A 13 2.34 3.66 6.12
C ILE A 13 1.61 2.68 5.21
N LEU A 14 1.52 2.98 3.91
CA LEU A 14 1.00 2.05 2.91
C LEU A 14 2.17 1.41 2.15
N GLY A 15 2.23 0.08 2.16
CA GLY A 15 3.21 -0.70 1.42
C GLY A 15 2.55 -1.65 0.42
N MET A 16 3.09 -1.72 -0.79
CA MET A 16 2.64 -2.63 -1.85
C MET A 16 3.85 -3.40 -2.40
N ARG A 17 3.71 -4.71 -2.61
CA ARG A 17 4.73 -5.55 -3.25
C ARG A 17 4.11 -6.72 -4.01
N PHE A 18 4.92 -7.38 -4.83
CA PHE A 18 4.59 -8.71 -5.35
C PHE A 18 5.19 -9.81 -4.47
N THR A 19 4.53 -10.96 -4.35
CA THR A 19 4.96 -12.06 -3.47
C THR A 19 6.32 -12.64 -3.86
N GLY A 20 6.62 -12.74 -5.16
CA GLY A 20 7.88 -13.23 -5.73
C GLY A 20 8.99 -12.18 -5.88
N ASP A 21 8.76 -10.94 -5.45
CA ASP A 21 9.70 -9.83 -5.63
C ASP A 21 11.03 -10.08 -4.88
N ARG A 22 12.12 -10.23 -5.64
CA ARG A 22 13.47 -10.45 -5.10
C ARG A 22 14.13 -9.18 -4.58
N LEU A 23 13.70 -8.01 -5.07
CA LEU A 23 14.23 -6.71 -4.64
C LEU A 23 13.51 -6.22 -3.38
N CYS A 24 12.26 -6.66 -3.17
CA CYS A 24 11.47 -6.41 -1.96
C CYS A 24 10.95 -7.75 -1.38
N PRO A 25 11.80 -8.49 -0.65
CA PRO A 25 11.42 -9.77 -0.08
C PRO A 25 10.45 -9.58 1.11
N PRO A 26 9.66 -10.61 1.50
CA PRO A 26 8.57 -10.48 2.47
C PRO A 26 9.04 -9.96 3.84
N GLU A 27 10.27 -10.28 4.25
CA GLU A 27 10.82 -9.91 5.56
C GLU A 27 10.89 -8.39 5.76
N ARG A 28 10.99 -7.62 4.66
CA ARG A 28 10.92 -6.16 4.75
C ARG A 28 9.55 -5.68 5.22
N PHE A 29 8.48 -6.32 4.73
CA PHE A 29 7.13 -5.97 5.11
C PHE A 29 6.78 -6.57 6.47
N ASP A 30 7.26 -7.78 6.77
CA ASP A 30 7.07 -8.41 8.08
C ASP A 30 7.67 -7.55 9.20
N GLU A 31 8.86 -6.96 8.97
CA GLU A 31 9.47 -6.04 9.95
C GLU A 31 8.68 -4.73 10.09
N LEU A 32 8.13 -4.17 9.00
CA LEU A 32 7.28 -2.98 9.06
C LEU A 32 5.99 -3.26 9.84
N GLU A 33 5.37 -4.41 9.59
CA GLU A 33 4.17 -4.88 10.30
C GLU A 33 4.48 -5.11 11.78
N ARG A 34 5.58 -5.80 12.11
CA ARG A 34 6.03 -6.00 13.50
C ARG A 34 6.28 -4.69 14.23
N ARG A 35 6.84 -3.68 13.53
CA ARG A 35 7.22 -2.40 14.13
C ARG A 35 6.06 -1.42 14.28
N TYR A 36 5.15 -1.40 13.32
CA TYR A 36 4.11 -0.38 13.22
C TYR A 36 2.68 -0.92 13.41
N GLY A 37 2.51 -2.26 13.45
CA GLY A 37 1.23 -2.92 13.64
C GLY A 37 0.19 -2.41 12.65
N ASP A 38 -0.99 -2.08 13.17
CA ASP A 38 -2.14 -1.58 12.39
C ASP A 38 -1.86 -0.26 11.64
N ARG A 39 -0.77 0.45 11.96
CA ARG A 39 -0.34 1.64 11.21
C ARG A 39 0.32 1.30 9.88
N PHE A 40 0.70 0.04 9.65
CA PHE A 40 1.21 -0.44 8.37
C PHE A 40 0.11 -1.16 7.59
N LEU A 41 -0.36 -0.49 6.53
CA LEU A 41 -1.30 -1.04 5.56
C LEU A 41 -0.52 -1.83 4.51
N ARG A 42 -0.60 -3.15 4.60
CA ARG A 42 0.13 -4.09 3.77
C ARG A 42 -0.71 -4.58 2.58
N ILE A 43 -0.12 -4.55 1.38
CA ILE A 43 -0.68 -5.16 0.17
C ILE A 43 0.38 -6.07 -0.45
N ASP A 44 0.11 -7.37 -0.48
CA ASP A 44 0.86 -8.35 -1.27
C ASP A 44 0.03 -8.76 -2.50
N ILE A 45 0.63 -8.67 -3.68
CA ILE A 45 0.05 -9.12 -4.94
C ILE A 45 0.72 -10.43 -5.33
N ASP A 46 -0.09 -11.45 -5.61
CA ASP A 46 0.45 -12.75 -6.01
C ASP A 46 1.18 -12.68 -7.37
N SER A 47 2.45 -13.06 -7.38
CA SER A 47 3.24 -13.30 -8.60
C SER A 47 3.80 -14.73 -8.67
N SER A 48 3.22 -15.66 -7.89
CA SER A 48 3.62 -17.06 -7.92
C SER A 48 3.40 -17.68 -9.32
N PRO A 49 4.14 -18.74 -9.67
CA PRO A 49 3.96 -19.41 -10.96
C PRO A 49 2.52 -19.90 -11.12
N GLY A 50 1.87 -19.49 -12.22
CA GLY A 50 0.48 -19.84 -12.49
C GLY A 50 -0.57 -18.93 -11.84
N ASN A 51 -0.18 -17.79 -11.25
CA ASN A 51 -1.12 -16.79 -10.76
C ASN A 51 -2.13 -16.38 -11.86
N PRO A 52 -3.39 -16.08 -11.49
CA PRO A 52 -4.48 -15.87 -12.44
C PRO A 52 -4.34 -14.61 -13.30
N TRP A 53 -3.41 -13.71 -12.95
CA TRP A 53 -3.20 -12.42 -13.61
C TRP A 53 -1.93 -12.37 -14.48
N GLY A 54 -1.22 -13.49 -14.59
CA GLY A 54 -0.04 -13.61 -15.46
C GLY A 54 1.16 -12.75 -15.04
N TYR A 55 1.21 -12.28 -13.79
CA TYR A 55 2.37 -11.52 -13.31
C TYR A 55 3.62 -12.41 -13.31
N PRO A 56 4.77 -11.93 -13.80
CA PRO A 56 5.99 -12.72 -13.79
C PRO A 56 6.50 -12.92 -12.35
N LEU A 57 7.18 -14.03 -12.09
CA LEU A 57 7.77 -14.33 -10.77
C LEU A 57 8.66 -13.19 -10.25
N TRP A 58 9.33 -12.48 -11.16
CA TRP A 58 10.24 -11.37 -10.87
C TRP A 58 9.56 -9.99 -10.84
N ALA A 59 8.22 -9.92 -10.84
CA ALA A 59 7.49 -8.66 -10.78
C ALA A 59 7.92 -7.82 -9.57
N HIS A 60 8.09 -6.51 -9.78
CA HIS A 60 8.60 -5.58 -8.76
C HIS A 60 7.75 -4.29 -8.67
N SER A 61 7.68 -3.51 -9.75
CA SER A 61 7.04 -2.20 -9.74
C SER A 61 5.52 -2.25 -9.92
N VAL A 62 4.79 -2.35 -8.80
CA VAL A 62 3.31 -2.50 -8.74
C VAL A 62 2.55 -1.42 -9.54
N LEU A 63 2.96 -0.16 -9.43
CA LEU A 63 2.24 0.99 -9.98
C LEU A 63 2.83 1.52 -11.29
N THR A 64 3.82 0.82 -11.86
CA THR A 64 4.47 1.24 -13.12
C THR A 64 4.69 0.04 -14.04
N VAL A 65 5.86 -0.61 -13.98
CA VAL A 65 6.29 -1.63 -14.94
C VAL A 65 5.31 -2.80 -15.05
N HIS A 66 4.73 -3.23 -13.92
CA HIS A 66 3.79 -4.36 -13.89
C HIS A 66 2.35 -3.91 -13.61
N TYR A 67 2.06 -2.63 -13.79
CA TYR A 67 0.71 -2.12 -13.63
C TYR A 67 -0.17 -2.57 -14.79
N ASP A 68 -1.33 -3.13 -14.47
CA ASP A 68 -2.42 -3.43 -15.38
C ASP A 68 -3.65 -2.59 -15.00
N ASP A 69 -4.17 -1.81 -15.95
CA ASP A 69 -5.33 -0.92 -15.76
C ASP A 69 -6.67 -1.60 -16.08
N ALA A 70 -6.66 -2.87 -16.51
CA ALA A 70 -7.90 -3.60 -16.71
C ALA A 70 -8.72 -3.68 -15.41
N PRO A 71 -10.07 -3.71 -15.51
CA PRO A 71 -10.92 -3.82 -14.34
C PRO A 71 -10.56 -5.02 -13.46
N ASP A 72 -10.69 -4.85 -12.15
CA ASP A 72 -10.51 -5.90 -11.15
C ASP A 72 -9.10 -6.49 -11.00
N THR A 73 -8.11 -6.02 -11.75
CA THR A 73 -6.73 -6.51 -11.59
C THR A 73 -6.19 -6.14 -10.19
N PRO A 74 -5.31 -6.96 -9.60
CA PRO A 74 -4.71 -6.66 -8.31
C PRO A 74 -3.94 -5.34 -8.29
N THR A 75 -3.23 -5.01 -9.37
CA THR A 75 -2.48 -3.75 -9.48
C THR A 75 -3.39 -2.53 -9.61
N ARG A 76 -4.53 -2.66 -10.30
CA ARG A 76 -5.57 -1.63 -10.35
C ARG A 76 -6.16 -1.37 -8.96
N ARG A 77 -6.53 -2.43 -8.23
CA ARG A 77 -7.03 -2.34 -6.85
C ARG A 77 -6.00 -1.73 -5.89
N ALA A 78 -4.72 -2.07 -6.05
CA ALA A 78 -3.63 -1.47 -5.28
C ALA A 78 -3.51 0.05 -5.56
N TRP A 79 -3.62 0.46 -6.83
CA TRP A 79 -3.65 1.89 -7.20
C TRP A 79 -4.86 2.61 -6.62
N GLU A 80 -6.06 2.02 -6.68
CA GLU A 80 -7.28 2.58 -6.08
C GLU A 80 -7.16 2.71 -4.56
N THR A 81 -6.54 1.74 -3.91
CA THR A 81 -6.23 1.79 -2.47
C THR A 81 -5.27 2.92 -2.16
N MET A 82 -4.21 3.10 -2.96
CA MET A 82 -3.27 4.22 -2.81
C MET A 82 -3.97 5.57 -2.98
N LEU A 83 -4.81 5.73 -4.01
CA LEU A 83 -5.56 6.98 -4.20
C LEU A 83 -6.50 7.27 -3.05
N THR A 84 -7.20 6.26 -2.55
CA THR A 84 -8.10 6.39 -1.40
C THR A 84 -7.31 6.80 -0.14
N PHE A 85 -6.18 6.15 0.10
CA PHE A 85 -5.26 6.50 1.19
C PHE A 85 -4.77 7.95 1.09
N LEU A 86 -4.30 8.37 -0.09
CA LEU A 86 -3.80 9.72 -0.29
C LEU A 86 -4.90 10.77 -0.19
N ARG A 87 -6.10 10.52 -0.73
CA ARG A 87 -7.26 11.41 -0.59
C ARG A 87 -7.61 11.64 0.87
N ARG A 88 -7.72 10.56 1.66
CA ARG A 88 -7.96 10.66 3.12
C ARG A 88 -6.89 11.52 3.79
N ARG A 89 -5.60 11.24 3.53
CA ARG A 89 -4.49 11.91 4.22
C ARG A 89 -4.23 13.35 3.77
N LEU A 90 -4.66 13.74 2.57
CA LEU A 90 -4.41 15.07 2.01
C LEU A 90 -5.64 15.98 2.07
N ASN A 91 -6.85 15.42 2.01
CA ASN A 91 -8.10 16.19 1.97
C ASN A 91 -8.81 16.27 3.33
N ASP A 92 -8.50 15.41 4.31
CA ASP A 92 -9.08 15.51 5.67
C ASP A 92 -8.50 16.67 6.50
N ASN A 93 -7.75 17.61 5.89
CA ASN A 93 -7.44 18.91 6.50
C ASN A 93 -8.61 19.92 6.42
N ASP A 94 -9.76 19.50 5.89
CA ASP A 94 -11.00 20.28 5.84
C ASP A 94 -12.02 19.68 6.83
N GLU A 95 -11.73 19.75 8.13
CA GLU A 95 -12.78 19.58 9.12
C GLU A 95 -13.80 20.72 8.95
N PRO A 96 -15.11 20.44 8.83
CA PRO A 96 -16.11 21.49 8.95
C PRO A 96 -15.99 22.07 10.36
N LYS A 97 -15.58 23.35 10.45
CA LYS A 97 -15.70 24.12 11.69
C LYS A 97 -17.11 23.93 12.20
N GLY A 98 -17.23 23.31 13.37
CA GLY A 98 -18.51 22.89 13.94
C GLY A 98 -19.59 23.95 13.74
N THR A 99 -20.72 23.54 13.16
CA THR A 99 -21.97 24.24 13.32
C THR A 99 -22.35 24.10 14.79
N THR A 100 -21.99 25.10 15.59
CA THR A 100 -22.62 25.34 16.88
C THR A 100 -24.09 25.66 16.61
N ALA A 101 -24.98 24.79 17.10
CA ALA A 101 -26.40 25.04 17.21
C ALA A 101 -26.70 25.99 18.38
#